data_AF-A0A0D2LG22-F1
#
_entry.id   AF-A0A0D2LG22-F1
#
_cell.length_a   1.000
_cell.length_b   1.000
_cell.length_c   1.000
_cell.angle_alpha   90.00
_cell.angle_beta   90.00
_cell.angle_gamma   90.00
#
_symmetry.space_group_name_H-M   'P 1'
#
loop_
_entity.id
_entity.type
_entity.pdbx_description
1 polymer ?
#
loop_
_entity_poly.entity_id
_entity_poly.type
_entity_poly.pdbx_seq_one_letter_code
_entity_poly.pdbx_strand_id
1 'polypeptide(L)'
;RLQDERCSEKGDVRAHFAKLRTMREDLAAMGHPPTDDDLYTIVISSLPPSYNSYISSVYATSSVLGTTMSADDLMQTLTDEYERRTLNAKASSSKKEENAAF
;
A
#
# COMPACT_ATOMS: atom_id res chain seq x y z
N ARG A 1 8.82 15.78 -3.94
CA ARG A 1 8.70 15.90 -2.46
C ARG A 1 7.99 14.65 -1.96
N LEU A 2 7.99 14.34 -0.66
CA LEU A 2 7.37 13.12 -0.13
C LEU A 2 5.91 12.96 -0.62
N GLN A 3 5.14 14.04 -0.66
CA GLN A 3 3.74 14.03 -1.11
C GLN A 3 3.53 13.84 -2.63
N ASP A 4 4.58 13.94 -3.45
CA ASP A 4 4.48 13.83 -4.92
C ASP A 4 4.75 12.39 -5.40
N GLU A 5 5.21 11.51 -4.50
CA GLU A 5 5.54 10.13 -4.84
C GLU A 5 4.30 9.32 -5.19
N ARG A 6 4.37 8.56 -6.29
CA ARG A 6 3.27 7.74 -6.79
C ARG A 6 3.77 6.36 -7.14
N CYS A 7 3.04 5.35 -6.70
CA CYS A 7 3.20 3.98 -7.14
C CYS A 7 2.40 3.76 -8.41
N SER A 8 3.05 3.20 -9.44
CA SER A 8 2.35 2.83 -10.68
C SER A 8 1.43 1.62 -10.47
N GLU A 9 0.44 1.43 -11.35
CA GLU A 9 -0.49 0.29 -11.33
C GLU A 9 0.19 -1.09 -11.33
N LYS A 10 1.36 -1.20 -11.95
CA LYS A 10 2.17 -2.43 -11.98
C LYS A 10 3.43 -2.32 -11.12
N GLY A 11 3.46 -1.34 -10.22
CA GLY A 11 4.61 -1.08 -9.36
C GLY A 11 4.69 -2.08 -8.21
N ASP A 12 5.89 -2.28 -7.68
CA ASP A 12 6.08 -3.01 -6.43
C ASP A 12 5.76 -2.07 -5.25
N VAL A 13 4.60 -2.30 -4.63
CA VAL A 13 4.11 -1.52 -3.49
C VAL A 13 5.08 -1.60 -2.30
N ARG A 14 5.79 -2.72 -2.12
CA ARG A 14 6.78 -2.88 -1.03
C ARG A 14 7.97 -1.95 -1.25
N ALA A 15 8.49 -1.93 -2.47
CA ALA A 15 9.60 -1.06 -2.82
C ALA A 15 9.19 0.43 -2.72
N HIS A 16 7.97 0.75 -3.14
CA HIS A 16 7.40 2.09 -2.99
C HIS A 16 7.32 2.53 -1.51
N PHE A 17 6.81 1.68 -0.62
CA PHE A 17 6.74 1.99 0.81
C PHE A 17 8.11 2.05 1.49
N ALA A 18 9.06 1.21 1.08
CA ALA A 18 10.45 1.34 1.54
C ALA A 18 11.01 2.73 1.18
N LYS A 19 10.76 3.20 -0.06
CA LYS A 19 11.15 4.55 -0.50
C LYS A 19 10.49 5.65 0.34
N LEU A 20 9.18 5.56 0.59
CA LEU A 20 8.47 6.53 1.43
C LEU A 20 9.03 6.59 2.86
N ARG A 21 9.38 5.44 3.44
CA ARG A 21 10.01 5.38 4.78
C ARG A 21 11.38 6.05 4.80
N THR A 22 12.24 5.78 3.82
CA THR A 22 13.54 6.47 3.71
C THR A 22 13.37 7.98 3.57
N MET A 23 12.44 8.44 2.72
CA MET A 23 12.19 9.88 2.55
C MET A 23 11.63 10.52 3.84
N ARG A 24 10.80 9.81 4.61
CA ARG A 24 10.35 10.25 5.94
C ARG A 24 11.51 10.40 6.91
N GLU A 25 12.42 9.42 6.95
CA GLU A 25 13.61 9.42 7.81
C GLU A 25 14.55 10.58 7.46
N ASP A 26 14.78 10.83 6.17
CA ASP A 26 15.58 11.97 5.71
C ASP A 26 14.97 13.31 6.14
N LEU A 27 13.66 13.47 6.00
CA LEU A 27 12.94 14.66 6.46
C LEU A 27 13.01 14.83 7.98
N ALA A 28 12.88 13.75 8.74
CA ALA A 28 13.03 13.75 10.18
C ALA A 28 14.46 14.15 10.60
N ALA A 29 15.49 13.63 9.92
CA ALA A 29 16.89 13.99 10.17
C ALA A 29 17.19 15.46 9.88
N MET A 30 16.46 16.07 8.93
CA MET A 30 16.50 17.50 8.65
C MET A 30 15.64 18.34 9.62
N GLY A 31 15.04 17.74 10.65
CA GLY A 31 14.22 18.43 11.66
C GLY A 31 12.79 18.73 11.23
N HIS A 32 12.31 18.11 10.15
CA HIS A 32 10.98 18.32 9.59
C HIS A 32 10.20 16.99 9.47
N PRO A 33 10.02 16.21 10.55
CA PRO A 33 9.29 14.96 10.47
C PRO A 33 7.82 15.23 10.08
N PRO A 34 7.26 14.51 9.09
CA PRO A 34 5.83 14.58 8.82
C PRO A 34 5.05 14.03 10.01
N THR A 35 3.84 14.55 10.23
CA THR A 35 2.91 13.97 11.20
C THR A 35 2.42 12.60 10.73
N ASP A 36 1.90 11.78 11.64
CA ASP A 36 1.31 10.49 11.24
C ASP A 36 0.14 10.68 10.27
N ASP A 37 -0.72 11.69 10.51
CA ASP A 37 -1.85 12.03 9.63
C ASP A 37 -1.40 12.47 8.21
N ASP A 38 -0.31 13.26 8.13
CA ASP A 38 0.27 13.64 6.85
C ASP A 38 0.82 12.41 6.13
N LEU A 39 1.57 11.57 6.83
CA LEU A 39 2.11 10.34 6.27
C LEU A 39 0.99 9.40 5.81
N TYR A 40 -0.08 9.27 6.59
CA TYR A 40 -1.26 8.48 6.28
C TYR A 40 -1.90 8.97 4.97
N THR A 41 -2.10 10.28 4.84
CA THR A 41 -2.63 10.91 3.63
C THR A 41 -1.72 10.71 2.42
N ILE A 42 -0.41 10.80 2.62
CA ILE A 42 0.61 10.55 1.58
C ILE A 42 0.53 9.10 1.11
N VAL A 43 0.48 8.12 2.04
CA VAL A 43 0.40 6.70 1.71
C VAL A 43 -0.80 6.42 0.81
N ILE A 44 -1.99 6.89 1.21
CA ILE A 44 -3.24 6.67 0.44
C ILE A 44 -3.18 7.32 -0.93
N SER A 45 -2.79 8.59 -0.99
CA SER A 45 -2.72 9.34 -2.25
C SER A 45 -1.57 8.86 -3.17
N SER A 46 -0.59 8.15 -2.62
CA SER A 46 0.53 7.60 -3.37
C SER A 46 0.20 6.29 -4.10
N LEU A 47 -0.85 5.59 -3.70
CA LEU A 47 -1.19 4.28 -4.27
C LEU A 47 -1.95 4.39 -5.61
N PRO A 48 -1.86 3.33 -6.44
CA PRO A 48 -2.58 3.32 -7.69
C PRO A 48 -4.09 3.14 -7.47
N PRO A 49 -4.94 3.68 -8.38
CA PRO A 49 -6.41 3.57 -8.29
C PRO A 49 -6.96 2.16 -8.06
N SER A 50 -6.28 1.10 -8.51
CA SER A 50 -6.66 -0.30 -8.24
C SER A 50 -6.69 -0.70 -6.75
N TYR A 51 -6.16 0.12 -5.85
CA TYR A 51 -6.23 -0.10 -4.40
C TYR A 51 -7.43 0.58 -3.73
N ASN A 52 -8.12 1.49 -4.42
CA ASN A 52 -9.21 2.29 -3.84
C ASN A 52 -10.28 1.43 -3.16
N SER A 53 -10.74 0.34 -3.80
CA SER A 53 -11.75 -0.53 -3.21
C SER A 53 -11.28 -1.20 -1.91
N TYR A 54 -10.00 -1.58 -1.83
CA TYR A 54 -9.45 -2.20 -0.64
C TYR A 54 -9.28 -1.16 0.48
N ILE A 55 -8.75 0.02 0.15
CA ILE A 55 -8.64 1.16 1.07
C ILE A 55 -10.02 1.53 1.65
N SER A 56 -11.05 1.64 0.81
CA SER A 56 -12.43 1.89 1.27
C SER A 56 -12.94 0.82 2.23
N SER A 57 -12.61 -0.46 1.99
CA SER A 57 -12.99 -1.54 2.89
C SER A 57 -12.30 -1.44 4.25
N VAL A 58 -11.00 -1.11 4.26
CA VAL A 58 -10.23 -0.91 5.49
C VAL A 58 -10.81 0.26 6.30
N TYR A 59 -11.11 1.39 5.64
CA TYR A 59 -11.79 2.52 6.29
C TYR A 59 -13.15 2.17 6.87
N ALA A 60 -13.98 1.44 6.12
CA ALA A 60 -15.29 1.01 6.60
C ALA A 60 -15.16 0.12 7.85
N THR A 61 -14.21 -0.82 7.85
CA THR A 61 -13.92 -1.67 9.01
C THR A 61 -13.45 -0.87 10.22
N SER A 62 -12.48 0.03 10.05
CA SER A 62 -12.03 0.92 11.13
C SER A 62 -13.17 1.78 11.70
N SER A 63 -14.02 2.33 10.83
CA SER A 63 -15.18 3.12 11.24
C SER A 63 -16.19 2.31 12.05
N VAL A 64 -16.47 1.06 11.66
CA VAL A 64 -17.41 0.18 12.39
C VAL A 64 -16.85 -0.24 13.74
N LEU A 65 -15.55 -0.51 13.81
CA LEU A 65 -14.88 -0.91 15.06
C LEU A 65 -14.56 0.27 15.98
N GLY A 66 -14.67 1.51 15.50
CA GLY A 66 -14.28 2.70 16.23
C GLY A 66 -12.77 2.77 16.49
N THR A 67 -11.97 2.16 15.61
CA THR A 67 -10.51 2.11 15.74
C THR A 67 -9.83 3.09 14.79
N THR A 68 -8.71 3.64 15.22
CA THR A 68 -7.78 4.38 14.37
C THR A 68 -6.63 3.46 13.98
N MET A 69 -6.12 3.62 12.76
CA MET A 69 -4.99 2.86 12.24
C MET A 69 -3.86 3.85 11.97
N SER A 70 -2.64 3.54 12.44
CA SER A 70 -1.47 4.38 12.17
C SER A 70 -1.06 4.31 10.69
N ALA A 71 -0.24 5.25 10.24
CA ALA A 71 0.30 5.19 8.87
C ALA A 71 1.17 3.94 8.63
N ASP A 72 1.90 3.49 9.65
CA ASP A 72 2.74 2.28 9.56
C ASP A 72 1.88 1.01 9.48
N ASP A 73 0.79 0.92 10.25
CA ASP A 73 -0.17 -0.20 10.17
C ASP A 73 -0.89 -0.23 8.81
N LEU A 74 -1.22 0.95 8.27
CA LEU A 74 -1.79 1.09 6.94
C LEU A 74 -0.82 0.57 5.86
N MET A 75 0.46 0.97 5.93
CA MET A 75 1.49 0.48 5.00
C MET A 75 1.66 -1.03 5.07
N GLN A 76 1.58 -1.62 6.27
CA GLN A 76 1.64 -3.07 6.44
C GLN A 76 0.41 -3.74 5.80
N THR A 77 -0.79 -3.28 6.13
CA THR A 77 -2.06 -3.82 5.60
C THR A 77 -2.10 -3.79 4.06
N LEU A 78 -1.61 -2.71 3.46
CA LEU A 78 -1.52 -2.54 2.01
C LEU A 78 -0.43 -3.42 1.36
N THR A 79 0.64 -3.69 2.09
CA THR A 79 1.68 -4.65 1.68
C THR A 79 1.12 -6.06 1.65
N ASP A 80 0.38 -6.47 2.68
CA ASP A 80 -0.24 -7.79 2.75
C ASP A 80 -1.23 -8.01 1.59
N GLU A 81 -2.00 -6.97 1.25
CA GLU A 81 -2.89 -7.00 0.08
C GLU A 81 -2.13 -7.13 -1.24
N TYR A 82 -0.98 -6.46 -1.40
CA TYR A 82 -0.11 -6.62 -2.57
C TYR A 82 0.40 -8.06 -2.70
N GLU A 83 0.85 -8.66 -1.59
CA GLU A 83 1.33 -10.04 -1.56
C GLU A 83 0.20 -11.02 -1.90
N ARG A 84 -0.99 -10.84 -1.32
CA ARG A 84 -2.19 -11.63 -1.62
C ARG A 84 -2.55 -11.57 -3.11
N ARG A 85 -2.55 -10.39 -3.72
CA ARG A 85 -2.78 -10.21 -5.17
C ARG A 85 -1.74 -10.94 -6.00
N THR A 86 -0.48 -10.86 -5.60
CA THR A 86 0.64 -11.51 -6.29
C THR A 86 0.55 -13.04 -6.22
N LEU A 87 0.21 -13.59 -5.05
CA LEU A 87 0.00 -15.03 -4.87
C LEU A 87 -1.18 -15.53 -5.71
N ASN A 88 -2.29 -14.79 -5.73
CA ASN A 88 -3.47 -15.13 -6.54
C ASN A 88 -3.18 -15.10 -8.04
N ALA A 89 -2.40 -14.12 -8.51
CA ALA A 89 -2.00 -14.05 -9.90
C ALA A 89 -1.20 -15.29 -10.32
N LYS A 90 -0.22 -15.70 -9.50
CA LYS A 90 0.57 -16.92 -9.74
C LYS A 90 -0.27 -18.20 -9.73
N ALA A 91 -1.22 -18.32 -8.78
CA ALA A 91 -2.11 -19.47 -8.73
C ALA A 91 -3.05 -19.55 -9.96
N SER A 92 -3.46 -18.40 -10.49
CA SER A 92 -4.32 -18.33 -11.68
C SER A 92 -3.59 -18.69 -12.98
N SER A 93 -2.30 -18.36 -13.10
CA SER A 93 -1.48 -18.76 -14.25
C SER A 93 -1.25 -20.27 -14.29
N SER A 94 -0.96 -20.90 -13.15
CA SER A 94 -0.72 -22.35 -13.09
C SER A 94 -1.97 -23.17 -13.50
N LYS A 95 -3.17 -22.73 -13.11
CA LYS A 95 -4.42 -23.39 -13.53
C LYS A 95 -4.72 -23.26 -15.04
N LYS A 96 -4.22 -22.18 -15.66
CA LYS A 96 -4.42 -21.91 -17.09
C LYS A 96 -3.52 -22.78 -17.96
N GLU A 97 -2.29 -23.07 -17.50
CA GLU A 97 -1.37 -24.00 -18.16
C GLU A 97 -1.88 -25.44 -18.09
N GLU A 98 -2.46 -25.86 -16.95
CA GLU A 98 -3.05 -27.19 -16.80
C GLU A 98 -4.26 -27.41 -17.72
N ASN A 99 -5.11 -26.40 -17.92
CA ASN A 99 -6.26 -26.49 -18.84
C ASN A 99 -5.89 -26.37 -20.33
N ALA A 100 -4.72 -25.83 -20.67
CA ALA A 100 -4.27 -25.73 -22.05
C ALA A 100 -3.57 -27.02 -22.56
N ALA A 101 -3.31 -27.96 -21.66
CA ALA A 101 -2.64 -29.22 -21.95
C ALA A 101 -3.59 -30.40 -22.24
N PHE A 102 -4.91 -30.14 -22.37
CA PHE A 102 -5.94 -31.14 -22.69
C PHE A 102 -6.73 -30.78 -23.95
#